data_AF-A0A1F5SC70-F1
#
_entry.id   AF-A0A1F5SC70-F1
#
_cell.length_a   1.000
_cell.length_b   1.000
_cell.length_c   1.000
_cell.angle_alpha   90.00
_cell.angle_beta   90.00
_cell.angle_gamma   90.00
#
_symmetry.space_group_name_H-M   'P 1'
#
loop_
_entity.id
_entity.type
_entity.pdbx_description
1 polymer ?
#
loop_
_entity_poly.entity_id
_entity_poly.type
_entity_poly.pdbx_seq_one_letter_code
_entity_poly.pdbx_strand_id
1 'polypeptide(L)'
;MENSQQLNQENSPAKDQIIEARVKNYAGPEGLTTKQLEAGLWYVEHKQFLRNILNGLLILVGAVSLAYSIYGFADYLVRGLDEDRLLVKQLVEAGSLGHDYVLQVGAKPLAVTPVGILKSADKKYDFYVQLRNFNPKWWAKFDYYFMADGQALPNASGFILPMEAKYLMALARDFTVEPAAASLVIENIQWQRIDRHKFPDWNAYYRSHLDIESAEINFTPPNASQLSEKLNLNRLDFKVINHTAFNYWEAGFSILLYNGDNLANINYYTLNDFMSGEERPISLSWPGNIGRVDKFEIIPEIDIMRDDIYIKYEGGIGQEK
;
A
#
# COMPACT_ATOMS: atom_id res chain seq x y z
N MET A 1 -129.47 -38.35 4.21
CA MET A 1 -129.40 -39.01 5.52
C MET A 1 -127.93 -39.15 5.87
N GLU A 2 -127.61 -38.89 7.13
CA GLU A 2 -126.29 -38.82 7.79
C GLU A 2 -125.30 -39.92 7.33
N ASN A 3 -123.97 -39.76 7.36
CA ASN A 3 -123.23 -39.40 8.57
C ASN A 3 -121.74 -39.06 8.32
N SER A 4 -121.16 -38.30 9.25
CA SER A 4 -119.72 -38.21 9.66
C SER A 4 -118.67 -37.76 8.63
N GLN A 5 -118.16 -36.52 8.64
CA GLN A 5 -117.19 -35.88 9.56
C GLN A 5 -115.80 -36.55 9.66
N GLN A 6 -114.76 -35.71 9.43
CA GLN A 6 -113.30 -35.89 9.60
C GLN A 6 -112.63 -36.67 8.45
N LEU A 7 -111.59 -36.21 7.74
CA LEU A 7 -110.53 -35.24 8.02
C LEU A 7 -110.30 -34.34 6.80
N ASN A 8 -110.31 -33.02 7.00
CA ASN A 8 -109.78 -32.08 6.01
C ASN A 8 -109.20 -30.89 6.76
N GLN A 9 -107.88 -30.90 7.02
CA GLN A 9 -107.11 -29.72 7.42
C GLN A 9 -105.62 -30.08 7.43
N GLU A 10 -104.90 -29.84 6.32
CA GLU A 10 -103.44 -29.66 6.38
C GLU A 10 -102.85 -28.97 5.13
N ASN A 11 -103.38 -27.79 4.79
CA ASN A 11 -102.68 -26.83 3.91
C ASN A 11 -102.39 -25.58 4.72
N SER A 12 -101.16 -25.49 5.23
CA SER A 12 -100.67 -24.43 6.12
C SER A 12 -99.43 -23.77 5.49
N PRO A 13 -99.26 -22.43 5.52
CA PRO A 13 -98.07 -21.71 5.03
C PRO A 13 -96.75 -22.18 5.66
N ALA A 14 -96.83 -22.89 6.78
CA ALA A 14 -95.70 -23.57 7.39
C ALA A 14 -95.11 -24.69 6.50
N LYS A 15 -95.92 -25.36 5.68
CA LYS A 15 -95.48 -26.49 4.85
C LYS A 15 -94.60 -26.02 3.69
N ASP A 16 -94.95 -24.90 3.06
CA ASP A 16 -94.16 -24.29 1.98
C ASP A 16 -92.82 -23.75 2.50
N GLN A 17 -92.83 -23.11 3.67
CA GLN A 17 -91.60 -22.64 4.35
C GLN A 17 -90.67 -23.81 4.74
N ILE A 18 -91.23 -24.94 5.16
CA ILE A 18 -90.47 -26.15 5.47
C ILE A 18 -89.88 -26.77 4.19
N ILE A 19 -90.60 -26.71 3.07
CA ILE A 19 -90.12 -27.19 1.77
C ILE A 19 -88.99 -26.29 1.23
N GLU A 20 -89.14 -24.96 1.27
CA GLU A 20 -88.06 -24.02 0.90
C GLU A 20 -86.81 -24.21 1.75
N ALA A 21 -86.97 -24.39 3.07
CA ALA A 21 -85.85 -24.64 3.97
C ALA A 21 -85.16 -26.00 3.68
N ARG A 22 -85.92 -27.02 3.28
CA ARG A 22 -85.38 -28.33 2.87
C ARG A 22 -84.68 -28.28 1.52
N VAL A 23 -85.21 -27.53 0.54
CA VAL A 23 -84.59 -27.35 -0.78
C VAL A 23 -83.29 -26.56 -0.66
N LYS A 24 -83.26 -25.51 0.16
CA LYS A 24 -82.05 -24.70 0.40
C LYS A 24 -80.93 -25.46 1.11
N ASN A 25 -81.29 -26.48 1.89
CA ASN A 25 -80.36 -27.35 2.61
C ASN A 25 -80.24 -28.76 1.98
N TYR A 26 -80.77 -28.94 0.76
CA TYR A 26 -80.70 -30.22 0.07
C TYR A 26 -79.26 -30.47 -0.37
N ALA A 27 -78.70 -31.61 0.07
CA ALA A 27 -77.46 -32.16 -0.43
C ALA A 27 -77.81 -33.37 -1.31
N GLY A 28 -77.42 -33.33 -2.58
CA GLY A 28 -77.62 -34.43 -3.52
C GLY A 28 -76.81 -35.68 -3.13
N PRO A 29 -76.96 -36.79 -3.87
CA PRO A 29 -76.26 -38.06 -3.62
C PRO A 29 -74.73 -37.94 -3.60
N GLU A 30 -74.18 -36.93 -4.28
CA GLU A 30 -72.74 -36.63 -4.34
C GLU A 30 -72.29 -35.53 -3.34
N GLY A 31 -73.15 -35.11 -2.41
CA GLY A 31 -72.84 -34.08 -1.40
C GLY A 31 -72.90 -32.64 -1.90
N LEU A 32 -73.34 -32.41 -3.14
CA LEU A 32 -73.50 -31.06 -3.71
C LEU A 32 -74.72 -30.36 -3.12
N THR A 33 -74.49 -29.16 -2.57
CA THR A 33 -75.56 -28.29 -2.04
C THR A 33 -76.23 -27.48 -3.15
N THR A 34 -77.50 -27.10 -2.97
CA THR A 34 -78.23 -26.28 -3.95
C THR A 34 -77.54 -24.94 -4.25
N LYS A 35 -76.88 -24.33 -3.27
CA LYS A 35 -76.06 -23.12 -3.48
C LYS A 35 -74.86 -23.34 -4.39
N GLN A 36 -74.20 -24.50 -4.29
CA GLN A 36 -73.06 -24.85 -5.15
C GLN A 36 -73.54 -25.13 -6.59
N LEU A 37 -74.70 -25.76 -6.73
CA LEU A 37 -75.37 -25.95 -8.02
C LEU A 37 -75.78 -24.61 -8.65
N GLU A 38 -76.40 -23.71 -7.90
CA GLU A 38 -76.77 -22.36 -8.37
C GLU A 38 -75.55 -21.55 -8.81
N ALA A 39 -74.47 -21.55 -8.02
CA ALA A 39 -73.23 -20.87 -8.37
C ALA A 39 -72.55 -21.48 -9.62
N GLY A 40 -72.58 -22.82 -9.75
CA GLY A 40 -72.06 -23.53 -10.91
C GLY A 40 -72.86 -23.26 -12.18
N LEU A 41 -74.19 -23.28 -12.09
CA LEU A 41 -75.11 -22.92 -13.16
C LEU A 41 -74.91 -21.46 -13.60
N TRP A 42 -74.87 -20.52 -12.66
CA TRP A 42 -74.61 -19.11 -12.93
C TRP A 42 -73.24 -18.91 -13.61
N TYR A 43 -72.19 -19.59 -13.15
CA TYR A 43 -70.87 -19.53 -13.76
C TYR A 43 -70.88 -20.08 -15.19
N VAL A 44 -71.53 -21.21 -15.45
CA VAL A 44 -71.62 -21.80 -16.80
C VAL A 44 -72.42 -20.89 -17.72
N GLU A 45 -73.54 -20.33 -17.25
CA GLU A 45 -74.39 -19.39 -17.98
C GLU A 45 -73.63 -18.10 -18.36
N HIS A 46 -72.81 -17.58 -17.44
CA HIS A 46 -72.06 -16.33 -17.62
C HIS A 46 -70.60 -16.55 -18.07
N LYS A 47 -70.17 -17.80 -18.32
CA LYS A 47 -68.77 -18.16 -18.60
C LYS A 47 -68.20 -17.38 -19.78
N GLN A 48 -68.98 -17.23 -20.84
CA GLN A 48 -68.55 -16.52 -22.04
C GLN A 48 -68.41 -15.01 -21.79
N PHE A 49 -69.34 -14.44 -21.01
CA PHE A 49 -69.31 -13.02 -20.64
C PHE A 49 -68.09 -12.70 -19.74
N LEU A 50 -67.84 -13.52 -18.72
CA LEU A 50 -66.66 -13.41 -17.85
C LEU A 50 -65.35 -13.54 -18.65
N ARG A 51 -65.29 -14.46 -19.62
CA ARG A 51 -64.12 -14.62 -20.48
C ARG A 51 -63.88 -13.40 -21.37
N ASN A 52 -64.95 -12.80 -21.89
CA ASN A 52 -64.85 -11.58 -22.69
C ASN A 52 -64.39 -10.37 -21.84
N ILE A 53 -64.87 -10.23 -20.61
CA ILE A 53 -64.39 -9.20 -19.66
C ILE A 53 -62.91 -9.39 -19.36
N LEU A 54 -62.50 -10.62 -19.01
CA LEU A 54 -61.10 -10.91 -18.69
C LEU A 54 -60.18 -10.62 -19.88
N ASN A 55 -60.58 -11.03 -21.08
CA ASN A 55 -59.85 -10.73 -22.31
C ASN A 55 -59.74 -9.21 -22.54
N GLY A 56 -60.83 -8.47 -22.36
CA GLY A 56 -60.83 -7.01 -22.48
C GLY A 56 -59.90 -6.33 -21.47
N LEU A 57 -59.92 -6.78 -20.22
CA LEU A 57 -59.02 -6.29 -19.17
C LEU A 57 -57.55 -6.56 -19.53
N LEU A 58 -57.22 -7.77 -19.98
CA LEU A 58 -55.85 -8.12 -20.36
C LEU A 58 -55.35 -7.31 -21.56
N ILE A 59 -56.21 -7.07 -22.56
CA ILE A 59 -55.89 -6.20 -23.71
C ILE A 59 -55.63 -4.77 -23.23
N LEU A 60 -56.47 -4.24 -22.33
CA LEU A 60 -56.31 -2.89 -21.80
C LEU A 60 -55.00 -2.73 -21.01
N VAL A 61 -54.70 -3.68 -20.11
CA VAL A 61 -53.43 -3.69 -19.37
C VAL A 61 -52.24 -3.77 -20.33
N GLY A 62 -52.30 -4.68 -21.32
CA GLY A 62 -51.26 -4.81 -22.34
C GLY A 62 -51.04 -3.52 -23.13
N ALA A 63 -52.12 -2.88 -23.57
CA ALA A 63 -52.06 -1.62 -24.31
C ALA A 63 -51.46 -0.48 -23.48
N VAL A 64 -51.85 -0.36 -22.21
CA VAL A 64 -51.33 0.67 -21.30
C VAL A 64 -49.84 0.44 -21.01
N SER A 65 -49.45 -0.80 -20.70
CA SER A 65 -48.04 -1.14 -20.47
C SER A 65 -47.17 -0.87 -21.71
N LEU A 66 -47.68 -1.18 -22.90
CA LEU A 66 -46.97 -0.94 -24.15
C LEU A 66 -46.83 0.57 -24.44
N ALA A 67 -47.90 1.34 -24.24
CA ALA A 67 -47.86 2.80 -24.37
C ALA A 67 -46.86 3.45 -23.39
N TYR A 68 -46.85 3.00 -22.13
CA TYR A 68 -45.90 3.46 -21.12
C TYR A 68 -44.45 3.13 -21.48
N SER A 69 -44.19 1.92 -21.97
CA SER A 69 -42.85 1.51 -22.42
C SER A 69 -42.38 2.34 -23.60
N ILE A 70 -43.22 2.55 -24.62
CA ILE A 70 -42.88 3.38 -25.78
C ILE A 70 -42.57 4.81 -25.34
N TYR A 71 -43.37 5.39 -24.43
CA TYR A 71 -43.10 6.72 -23.88
C TYR A 71 -41.75 6.77 -23.16
N GLY A 72 -41.46 5.80 -22.29
CA GLY A 72 -40.18 5.73 -21.56
C GLY A 72 -38.97 5.60 -22.49
N PHE A 73 -39.07 4.77 -23.53
CA PHE A 73 -38.01 4.65 -24.53
C PHE A 73 -37.83 5.93 -25.34
N ALA A 74 -38.92 6.60 -25.72
CA ALA A 74 -38.84 7.87 -26.44
C ALA A 74 -38.20 8.97 -25.60
N ASP A 75 -38.59 9.12 -24.33
CA ASP A 75 -38.01 10.11 -23.42
C ASP A 75 -36.53 9.81 -23.13
N TYR A 76 -36.16 8.54 -22.93
CA TYR A 76 -34.76 8.12 -22.75
C TYR A 76 -33.90 8.42 -23.98
N LEU A 77 -34.40 8.16 -25.19
CA LEU A 77 -33.66 8.46 -26.43
C LEU A 77 -33.47 9.96 -26.68
N VAL A 78 -34.40 10.81 -26.23
CA VAL A 78 -34.33 12.26 -26.45
C VAL A 78 -33.54 12.99 -25.36
N ARG A 79 -33.59 12.53 -24.10
CA ARG A 79 -32.98 13.22 -22.95
C ARG A 79 -31.96 12.36 -22.20
N GLY A 80 -32.34 11.12 -21.90
CA GLY A 80 -31.53 10.22 -21.07
C GLY A 80 -30.15 9.91 -21.66
N LEU A 81 -30.03 9.78 -22.98
CA LEU A 81 -28.74 9.51 -23.62
C LEU A 81 -27.71 10.64 -23.42
N ASP A 82 -28.13 11.89 -23.44
CA ASP A 82 -27.21 13.01 -23.26
C ASP A 82 -26.89 13.26 -21.79
N GLU A 83 -27.86 13.04 -20.89
CA GLU A 83 -27.65 13.04 -19.44
C GLU A 83 -26.68 11.94 -19.00
N ASP A 84 -26.84 10.71 -19.50
CA ASP A 84 -25.93 9.60 -19.22
C ASP A 84 -24.52 9.88 -19.76
N ARG A 85 -24.40 10.46 -20.97
CA ARG A 85 -23.09 10.87 -21.52
C ARG A 85 -22.43 11.95 -20.67
N LEU A 86 -23.19 12.91 -20.15
CA LEU A 86 -22.69 13.92 -19.23
C LEU A 86 -22.23 13.31 -17.90
N LEU A 87 -23.02 12.40 -17.33
CA LEU A 87 -22.67 11.69 -16.10
C LEU A 87 -21.41 10.83 -16.28
N VAL A 88 -21.28 10.11 -17.40
CA VAL A 88 -20.08 9.34 -17.73
C VAL A 88 -18.86 10.25 -17.90
N LYS A 89 -19.01 11.40 -18.59
CA LYS A 89 -17.93 12.38 -18.70
C LYS A 89 -17.51 12.93 -17.33
N GLN A 90 -18.47 13.28 -16.48
CA GLN A 90 -18.22 13.76 -15.13
C GLN A 90 -17.57 12.69 -14.24
N LEU A 91 -17.95 11.41 -14.38
CA LEU A 91 -17.32 10.30 -13.67
C LEU A 91 -15.87 10.04 -14.15
N VAL A 92 -15.59 10.23 -15.43
CA VAL A 92 -14.22 10.11 -15.97
C VAL A 92 -13.35 11.30 -15.54
N GLU A 93 -13.88 12.53 -15.56
CA GLU A 93 -13.16 13.73 -15.13
C GLU A 93 -12.95 13.75 -13.60
N ALA A 94 -13.96 13.36 -12.81
CA ALA A 94 -13.85 13.27 -11.35
C ALA A 94 -13.06 12.02 -10.89
N GLY A 95 -13.03 10.96 -11.69
CA GLY A 95 -12.36 9.69 -11.39
C GLY A 95 -10.92 9.61 -11.91
N SER A 96 -10.50 10.48 -12.84
CA SER A 96 -9.09 10.62 -13.17
C SER A 96 -8.41 11.38 -12.03
N LEU A 97 -7.74 10.67 -11.14
CA LEU A 97 -6.68 11.26 -10.32
C LEU A 97 -5.71 11.91 -11.33
N GLY A 98 -5.83 13.23 -11.51
CA GLY A 98 -5.13 13.96 -12.55
C GLY A 98 -3.63 13.69 -12.47
N HIS A 99 -2.94 13.72 -13.62
CA HIS A 99 -1.48 13.61 -13.69
C HIS A 99 -0.79 14.50 -12.63
N ASP A 100 -1.32 15.70 -12.41
CA ASP A 100 -0.86 16.65 -11.39
C ASP A 100 -1.00 16.11 -9.96
N TYR A 101 -2.08 15.39 -9.63
CA TYR A 101 -2.23 14.74 -8.33
C TYR A 101 -1.18 13.65 -8.13
N VAL A 102 -0.92 12.83 -9.16
CA VAL A 102 0.12 11.80 -9.13
C VAL A 102 1.51 12.41 -8.95
N LEU A 103 1.82 13.50 -9.65
CA LEU A 103 3.06 14.25 -9.47
C LEU A 103 3.18 14.89 -8.08
N GLN A 104 2.07 15.35 -7.50
CA GLN A 104 2.06 15.95 -6.16
C GLN A 104 2.27 14.94 -5.03
N VAL A 105 1.76 13.70 -5.18
CA VAL A 105 1.90 12.64 -4.17
C VAL A 105 3.11 11.72 -4.40
N GLY A 106 3.72 11.81 -5.58
CA GLY A 106 4.91 11.06 -5.97
C GLY A 106 6.17 11.47 -5.20
N ALA A 107 7.22 10.67 -5.35
CA ALA A 107 8.52 10.99 -4.77
C ALA A 107 9.14 12.20 -5.49
N LYS A 108 9.61 13.16 -4.70
CA LYS A 108 10.39 14.32 -5.16
C LYS A 108 11.85 13.92 -5.42
N PRO A 109 12.54 14.60 -6.34
CA PRO A 109 13.96 14.37 -6.58
C PRO A 109 14.80 14.48 -5.30
N LEU A 110 15.86 13.68 -5.25
CA LEU A 110 16.85 13.75 -4.17
C LEU A 110 17.64 15.05 -4.29
N ALA A 111 18.00 15.64 -3.15
CA ALA A 111 18.94 16.76 -3.12
C ALA A 111 20.36 16.21 -3.04
N VAL A 112 21.25 16.73 -3.89
CA VAL A 112 22.61 16.23 -4.07
C VAL A 112 23.55 17.43 -3.92
N THR A 113 24.56 17.33 -3.07
CA THR A 113 25.60 18.36 -2.96
C THR A 113 26.59 18.28 -4.13
N PRO A 114 27.44 19.30 -4.36
CA PRO A 114 28.60 19.12 -5.22
C PRO A 114 29.46 17.94 -4.76
N VAL A 115 30.15 17.29 -5.71
CA VAL A 115 31.10 16.22 -5.39
C VAL A 115 32.33 16.84 -4.73
N GLY A 116 32.68 16.33 -3.56
CA GLY A 116 33.94 16.64 -2.91
C GLY A 116 35.01 15.63 -3.29
N ILE A 117 36.26 16.10 -3.38
CA ILE A 117 37.44 15.31 -3.70
C ILE A 117 38.41 15.47 -2.53
N LEU A 118 38.91 14.35 -2.00
CA LEU A 118 39.88 14.33 -0.91
C LEU A 118 41.08 13.50 -1.35
N LYS A 119 42.28 14.00 -1.10
CA LYS A 119 43.49 13.22 -1.31
C LYS A 119 43.65 12.22 -0.17
N SER A 120 43.56 10.92 -0.48
CA SER A 120 43.67 9.86 0.53
C SER A 120 45.08 9.32 0.67
N ALA A 121 45.78 9.04 -0.43
CA ALA A 121 47.18 8.64 -0.40
C ALA A 121 47.95 9.19 -1.61
N ASP A 122 49.19 8.74 -1.82
CA ASP A 122 49.91 9.09 -3.04
C ASP A 122 49.16 8.56 -4.27
N LYS A 123 48.81 9.47 -5.20
CA LYS A 123 48.00 9.21 -6.39
C LYS A 123 46.64 8.55 -6.15
N LYS A 124 46.10 8.66 -4.94
CA LYS A 124 44.78 8.13 -4.57
C LYS A 124 43.88 9.23 -4.03
N TYR A 125 42.65 9.22 -4.53
CA TYR A 125 41.63 10.22 -4.22
C TYR A 125 40.31 9.54 -3.84
N ASP A 126 39.65 10.13 -2.86
CA ASP A 126 38.33 9.75 -2.41
C ASP A 126 37.33 10.77 -2.93
N PHE A 127 36.23 10.28 -3.48
CA PHE A 127 35.11 11.11 -3.94
C PHE A 127 33.95 10.89 -2.99
N TYR A 128 33.25 11.97 -2.65
CA TYR A 128 32.07 11.88 -1.82
C TYR A 128 31.02 12.90 -2.24
N VAL A 129 29.78 12.61 -1.88
CA VAL A 129 28.65 13.51 -2.06
C VAL A 129 27.62 13.23 -0.98
N GLN A 130 27.01 14.29 -0.46
CA GLN A 130 25.88 14.15 0.44
C GLN A 130 24.58 14.13 -0.38
N LEU A 131 23.82 13.07 -0.19
CA LEU A 131 22.51 12.84 -0.76
C LEU A 131 21.45 13.01 0.32
N ARG A 132 20.36 13.72 0.03
CA ARG A 132 19.26 13.90 0.98
C ARG A 132 17.92 13.58 0.37
N ASN A 133 17.17 12.73 1.07
CA ASN A 133 15.81 12.39 0.73
C ASN A 133 14.83 13.24 1.56
N PHE A 134 14.14 14.18 0.92
CA PHE A 134 13.11 15.00 1.57
C PHE A 134 11.72 14.36 1.55
N ASN A 135 11.60 13.12 1.08
CA ASN A 135 10.32 12.44 1.01
C ASN A 135 10.05 11.68 2.31
N PRO A 136 9.00 12.03 3.07
CA PRO A 136 8.71 11.39 4.36
C PRO A 136 8.07 10.00 4.23
N LYS A 137 7.65 9.60 3.03
CA LYS A 137 6.90 8.36 2.78
C LYS A 137 7.51 7.52 1.67
N TRP A 138 8.67 7.91 1.16
CA TRP A 138 9.32 7.27 0.03
C TRP A 138 10.77 7.01 0.37
N TRP A 139 11.23 5.83 0.00
CA TRP A 139 12.61 5.42 0.04
C TRP A 139 12.99 4.94 -1.36
N ALA A 140 14.27 4.85 -1.65
CA ALA A 140 14.72 4.41 -2.97
C ALA A 140 15.92 3.48 -2.89
N LYS A 141 16.03 2.60 -3.88
CA LYS A 141 17.28 1.94 -4.30
C LYS A 141 17.72 2.55 -5.62
N PHE A 142 19.02 2.59 -5.85
CA PHE A 142 19.59 3.15 -7.06
C PHE A 142 21.00 2.62 -7.30
N ASP A 143 21.46 2.75 -8.54
CA ASP A 143 22.87 2.60 -8.88
C ASP A 143 23.49 3.98 -9.04
N TYR A 144 24.77 4.09 -8.75
CA TYR A 144 25.49 5.33 -8.92
C TYR A 144 26.94 5.09 -9.29
N TYR A 145 27.53 6.10 -9.92
CA TYR A 145 28.96 6.19 -10.15
C TYR A 145 29.38 7.65 -10.21
N PHE A 146 30.66 7.88 -9.98
CA PHE A 146 31.26 9.19 -10.14
C PHE A 146 31.90 9.30 -11.52
N MET A 147 31.77 10.47 -12.14
CA MET A 147 32.55 10.88 -13.30
C MET A 147 33.63 11.84 -12.81
N ALA A 148 34.89 11.58 -13.12
CA ALA A 148 36.01 12.46 -12.76
C ALA A 148 36.88 12.69 -14.00
N ASP A 149 37.07 13.94 -14.39
CA ASP A 149 37.80 14.35 -15.61
C ASP A 149 37.40 13.56 -16.89
N GLY A 150 36.10 13.24 -17.01
CA GLY A 150 35.54 12.50 -18.15
C GLY A 150 35.67 10.97 -18.05
N GLN A 151 36.31 10.44 -17.00
CA GLN A 151 36.38 9.01 -16.74
C GLN A 151 35.27 8.58 -15.77
N ALA A 152 34.55 7.52 -16.12
CA ALA A 152 33.62 6.85 -15.22
C ALA A 152 34.39 6.00 -14.20
N LEU A 153 34.10 6.22 -12.91
CA LEU A 153 34.53 5.36 -11.82
C LEU A 153 33.62 4.13 -11.71
N PRO A 154 34.05 3.06 -11.02
CA PRO A 154 33.24 1.85 -10.88
C PRO A 154 31.85 2.11 -10.30
N ASN A 155 30.84 1.46 -10.87
CA ASN A 155 29.47 1.50 -10.36
C ASN A 155 29.37 0.89 -8.96
N ALA A 156 28.48 1.47 -8.17
CA ALA A 156 28.06 0.96 -6.88
C ALA A 156 26.53 1.07 -6.76
N SER A 157 25.94 0.25 -5.91
CA SER A 157 24.51 0.35 -5.59
C SER A 157 24.33 1.00 -4.22
N GLY A 158 23.22 1.71 -4.06
CA GLY A 158 22.87 2.43 -2.84
C GLY A 158 21.38 2.39 -2.57
N PHE A 159 21.03 2.84 -1.37
CA PHE A 159 19.66 3.05 -0.93
C PHE A 159 19.57 4.36 -0.17
N ILE A 160 18.37 4.92 -0.05
CA ILE A 160 18.13 6.06 0.84
C ILE A 160 16.73 5.97 1.45
N LEU A 161 16.68 6.05 2.77
CA LEU A 161 15.50 5.97 3.61
C LEU A 161 14.75 7.32 3.62
N PRO A 162 13.47 7.34 4.04
CA PRO A 162 12.70 8.57 4.17
C PRO A 162 13.36 9.54 5.15
N MET A 163 13.46 10.81 4.75
CA MET A 163 14.07 11.90 5.55
C MET A 163 15.57 11.73 5.87
N GLU A 164 16.24 10.75 5.29
CA GLU A 164 17.66 10.46 5.53
C GLU A 164 18.57 11.44 4.77
N ALA A 165 19.72 11.74 5.37
CA ALA A 165 20.90 12.27 4.70
C ALA A 165 21.99 11.20 4.71
N LYS A 166 22.57 10.92 3.54
CA LYS A 166 23.51 9.82 3.31
C LYS A 166 24.72 10.30 2.53
N TYR A 167 25.86 9.65 2.74
CA TYR A 167 27.05 9.88 1.93
C TYR A 167 27.24 8.76 0.93
N LEU A 168 27.35 9.12 -0.35
CA LEU A 168 27.82 8.19 -1.39
C LEU A 168 29.31 8.45 -1.59
N MET A 169 30.08 7.39 -1.85
CA MET A 169 31.53 7.49 -1.87
C MET A 169 32.19 6.56 -2.88
N ALA A 170 33.31 7.00 -3.44
CA ALA A 170 34.23 6.18 -4.20
C ALA A 170 35.64 6.38 -3.63
N LEU A 171 36.06 5.45 -2.79
CA LEU A 171 37.32 5.54 -2.04
C LEU A 171 38.52 5.02 -2.84
N ALA A 172 39.70 5.56 -2.53
CA ALA A 172 41.03 5.11 -2.94
C ALA A 172 41.24 4.97 -4.46
N ARG A 173 40.63 5.85 -5.25
CA ARG A 173 40.67 5.82 -6.73
C ARG A 173 41.98 6.39 -7.25
N ASP A 174 42.57 5.70 -8.21
CA ASP A 174 43.88 6.04 -8.76
C ASP A 174 43.80 7.21 -9.76
N PHE A 175 44.50 8.29 -9.46
CA PHE A 175 44.71 9.42 -10.36
C PHE A 175 46.13 9.96 -10.26
N THR A 176 46.73 10.31 -11.40
CA THR A 176 48.12 10.82 -11.43
C THR A 176 48.22 12.21 -10.81
N VAL A 177 47.17 13.01 -10.96
CA VAL A 177 47.00 14.36 -10.40
C VAL A 177 45.60 14.48 -9.82
N GLU A 178 45.39 15.47 -8.97
CA GLU A 178 44.06 15.73 -8.41
C GLU A 178 43.07 16.08 -9.53
N PRO A 179 41.94 15.38 -9.64
CA PRO A 179 40.97 15.65 -10.69
C PRO A 179 40.38 17.05 -10.55
N ALA A 180 40.25 17.76 -11.66
CA ALA A 180 39.80 19.15 -11.65
C ALA A 180 38.28 19.27 -11.56
N ALA A 181 37.55 18.27 -12.06
CA ALA A 181 36.10 18.22 -12.01
C ALA A 181 35.60 16.81 -11.70
N ALA A 182 34.57 16.73 -10.86
CA ALA A 182 33.84 15.51 -10.63
C ALA A 182 32.33 15.75 -10.55
N SER A 183 31.55 14.78 -11.01
CA SER A 183 30.09 14.77 -10.91
C SER A 183 29.59 13.39 -10.50
N LEU A 184 28.40 13.37 -9.91
CA LEU A 184 27.69 12.14 -9.57
C LEU A 184 26.68 11.83 -10.68
N VAL A 185 26.63 10.58 -11.11
CA VAL A 185 25.55 10.04 -11.93
C VAL A 185 24.77 9.03 -11.09
N ILE A 186 23.46 9.22 -10.98
CA ILE A 186 22.53 8.28 -10.34
C ILE A 186 21.65 7.69 -11.44
N GLU A 187 21.61 6.37 -11.51
CA GLU A 187 20.82 5.61 -12.49
C GLU A 187 19.91 4.61 -11.78
N ASN A 188 18.93 4.09 -12.53
CA ASN A 188 18.05 3.02 -12.07
C ASN A 188 17.34 3.30 -10.72
N ILE A 189 16.96 4.56 -10.47
CA ILE A 189 16.28 4.91 -9.22
C ILE A 189 14.90 4.25 -9.13
N GLN A 190 14.73 3.42 -8.12
CA GLN A 190 13.51 2.67 -7.84
C GLN A 190 12.87 3.21 -6.56
N TRP A 191 11.90 4.10 -6.73
CA TRP A 191 11.13 4.65 -5.62
C TRP A 191 10.11 3.65 -5.09
N GLN A 192 10.09 3.47 -3.77
CA GLN A 192 9.13 2.62 -3.08
C GLN A 192 8.48 3.40 -1.96
N ARG A 193 7.14 3.29 -1.87
CA ARG A 193 6.36 3.95 -0.83
C ARG A 193 6.36 3.10 0.43
N ILE A 194 6.48 3.74 1.59
CA ILE A 194 6.30 3.07 2.88
C ILE A 194 4.85 2.58 3.00
N ASP A 195 4.70 1.27 3.16
CA ASP A 195 3.41 0.64 3.42
C ASP A 195 3.04 0.85 4.89
N ARG A 196 1.98 1.63 5.13
CA ARG A 196 1.51 1.95 6.50
C ARG A 196 0.87 0.76 7.21
N HIS A 197 0.52 -0.32 6.49
CA HIS A 197 0.03 -1.54 7.14
C HIS A 197 1.18 -2.33 7.76
N LYS A 198 2.34 -2.35 7.09
CA LYS A 198 3.57 -2.97 7.60
C LYS A 198 4.31 -2.08 8.59
N PHE A 199 4.35 -0.78 8.31
CA PHE A 199 5.08 0.21 9.09
C PHE A 199 4.13 1.37 9.49
N PRO A 200 3.25 1.17 10.48
CA PRO A 200 2.28 2.21 10.88
C PRO A 200 2.94 3.51 11.34
N ASP A 201 4.06 3.39 12.07
CA ASP A 201 4.91 4.50 12.50
C ASP A 201 6.33 4.27 11.98
N TRP A 202 6.67 5.00 10.91
CA TRP A 202 8.00 4.93 10.29
C TRP A 202 9.12 5.36 11.25
N ASN A 203 8.89 6.38 12.09
CA ASN A 203 9.94 6.90 12.96
C ASN A 203 10.24 5.92 14.09
N ALA A 204 9.21 5.28 14.64
CA ALA A 204 9.38 4.21 15.62
C ALA A 204 10.09 2.99 15.00
N TYR A 205 9.73 2.62 13.76
CA TYR A 205 10.39 1.55 13.02
C TYR A 205 11.87 1.87 12.79
N TYR A 206 12.18 3.04 12.21
CA TYR A 206 13.55 3.50 11.99
C TYR A 206 14.40 3.44 13.27
N ARG A 207 13.90 4.04 14.37
CA ARG A 207 14.64 4.08 15.64
C ARG A 207 14.86 2.70 16.24
N SER A 208 13.89 1.79 16.15
CA SER A 208 14.05 0.44 16.71
C SER A 208 15.04 -0.45 15.95
N HIS A 209 15.35 -0.13 14.69
CA HIS A 209 16.26 -0.91 13.83
C HIS A 209 17.60 -0.21 13.57
N LEU A 210 17.77 1.07 13.94
CA LEU A 210 19.01 1.82 13.71
C LEU A 210 19.52 2.54 14.97
N ASP A 211 19.17 2.04 16.16
CA ASP A 211 19.73 2.51 17.42
C ASP A 211 21.14 1.92 17.63
N ILE A 212 22.10 2.43 16.86
CA ILE A 212 23.51 2.03 16.91
C ILE A 212 24.33 3.25 17.33
N GLU A 213 25.01 3.14 18.46
CA GLU A 213 25.83 4.20 19.02
C GLU A 213 27.30 4.00 18.68
N SER A 214 28.02 5.09 18.44
CA SER A 214 29.49 5.10 18.34
C SER A 214 30.08 5.87 19.52
N ALA A 215 30.99 5.23 20.25
CA ALA A 215 31.59 5.76 21.48
C ALA A 215 33.12 5.60 21.49
N GLU A 216 33.77 6.23 22.47
CA GLU A 216 35.22 6.09 22.73
C GLU A 216 36.10 6.37 21.49
N ILE A 217 35.71 7.37 20.69
CA ILE A 217 36.38 7.69 19.42
C ILE A 217 37.72 8.38 19.69
N ASN A 218 38.80 7.77 19.22
CA ASN A 218 40.16 8.29 19.32
C ASN A 218 40.87 8.24 17.96
N PHE A 219 41.37 9.39 17.51
CA PHE A 219 42.10 9.51 16.26
C PHE A 219 43.56 9.88 16.49
N THR A 220 44.45 9.13 15.86
CA THR A 220 45.90 9.33 15.92
C THR A 220 46.41 9.65 14.51
N PRO A 221 46.89 10.89 14.25
CA PRO A 221 47.45 11.26 12.96
C PRO A 221 48.81 10.60 12.71
N PRO A 222 49.34 10.68 11.47
CA PRO A 222 50.64 10.14 11.15
C PRO A 222 51.73 10.87 11.94
N ASN A 223 52.78 10.15 12.37
CA ASN A 223 53.89 10.63 13.20
C ASN A 223 53.64 10.77 14.72
N ALA A 224 52.44 10.48 15.22
CA ALA A 224 52.19 10.37 16.68
C ALA A 224 52.52 8.96 17.23
N SER A 225 52.64 7.96 16.35
CA SER A 225 53.00 6.57 16.70
C SER A 225 54.47 6.29 16.42
N GLN A 226 55.22 5.88 17.44
CA GLN A 226 56.65 5.52 17.35
C GLN A 226 56.94 4.30 16.45
N LEU A 227 55.91 3.64 15.90
CA LEU A 227 56.04 2.50 14.96
C LEU A 227 56.19 2.91 13.47
N SER A 228 56.12 4.21 13.13
CA SER A 228 55.82 4.67 11.76
C SER A 228 56.99 5.17 10.92
N GLU A 229 58.26 4.89 11.27
CA GLU A 229 59.44 5.41 10.53
C GLU A 229 59.48 5.06 9.01
N LYS A 230 58.62 4.15 8.54
CA LYS A 230 58.49 3.82 7.10
C LYS A 230 57.11 4.02 6.48
N LEU A 231 56.03 4.20 7.26
CA LEU A 231 54.68 4.37 6.73
C LEU A 231 53.85 5.34 7.58
N ASN A 232 53.46 6.46 6.98
CA ASN A 232 52.56 7.46 7.56
C ASN A 232 51.12 6.93 7.57
N LEU A 233 50.72 6.29 8.67
CA LEU A 233 49.38 5.75 8.88
C LEU A 233 48.59 6.61 9.87
N ASN A 234 47.35 6.90 9.50
CA ASN A 234 46.33 7.38 10.42
C ASN A 234 45.75 6.17 11.15
N ARG A 235 45.36 6.34 12.42
CA ARG A 235 44.65 5.31 13.18
C ARG A 235 43.38 5.88 13.80
N LEU A 236 42.27 5.19 13.63
CA LEU A 236 40.99 5.50 14.27
C LEU A 236 40.56 4.30 15.11
N ASP A 237 40.45 4.50 16.41
CA ASP A 237 39.90 3.53 17.35
C ASP A 237 38.54 4.04 17.82
N PHE A 238 37.53 3.19 17.84
CA PHE A 238 36.20 3.52 18.36
C PHE A 238 35.46 2.24 18.76
N LYS A 239 34.37 2.40 19.50
CA LYS A 239 33.46 1.32 19.85
C LYS A 239 32.11 1.56 19.17
N VAL A 240 31.50 0.50 18.65
CA VAL A 240 30.09 0.53 18.23
C VAL A 240 29.24 -0.33 19.15
N ILE A 241 28.04 0.14 19.46
CA ILE A 241 27.11 -0.50 20.39
C ILE A 241 25.76 -0.69 19.71
N ASN A 242 25.28 -1.93 19.63
CA ASN A 242 23.97 -2.23 19.05
C ASN A 242 22.89 -2.21 20.15
N HIS A 243 22.18 -1.09 20.30
CA HIS A 243 21.07 -1.00 21.27
C HIS A 243 19.76 -1.59 20.75
N THR A 244 19.74 -2.08 19.51
CA THR A 244 18.54 -2.67 18.90
C THR A 244 18.29 -4.10 19.38
N ALA A 245 17.05 -4.58 19.21
CA ALA A 245 16.67 -5.98 19.44
C ALA A 245 17.00 -6.91 18.26
N PHE A 246 17.86 -6.47 17.34
CA PHE A 246 18.14 -7.17 16.09
C PHE A 246 19.62 -7.53 15.97
N ASN A 247 19.88 -8.70 15.41
CA ASN A 247 21.21 -9.15 15.02
C ASN A 247 21.38 -8.92 13.51
N TYR A 248 22.53 -8.41 13.07
CA TYR A 248 22.81 -8.10 11.66
C TYR A 248 23.94 -8.97 11.10
N TRP A 249 23.74 -9.55 9.92
CA TRP A 249 24.82 -10.24 9.20
C TRP A 249 25.95 -9.29 8.83
N GLU A 250 25.60 -8.08 8.38
CA GLU A 250 26.53 -7.02 8.02
C GLU A 250 25.99 -5.66 8.46
N ALA A 251 26.84 -4.88 9.12
CA ALA A 251 26.57 -3.50 9.51
C ALA A 251 27.64 -2.59 8.90
N GLY A 252 27.22 -1.75 7.96
CA GLY A 252 28.07 -0.73 7.35
C GLY A 252 28.20 0.51 8.20
N PHE A 253 29.31 1.22 8.09
CA PHE A 253 29.57 2.49 8.78
C PHE A 253 30.27 3.47 7.85
N SER A 254 29.61 4.59 7.56
CA SER A 254 30.23 5.76 6.95
C SER A 254 30.98 6.54 8.02
N ILE A 255 32.27 6.76 7.83
CA ILE A 255 33.15 7.44 8.79
C ILE A 255 33.58 8.77 8.20
N LEU A 256 33.26 9.86 8.88
CA LEU A 256 33.55 11.22 8.45
C LEU A 256 34.41 11.94 9.50
N LEU A 257 35.56 12.43 9.06
CA LEU A 257 36.52 13.15 9.90
C LEU A 257 36.55 14.61 9.46
N TYR A 258 36.31 15.53 10.39
CA TYR A 258 36.22 16.96 10.11
C TYR A 258 37.32 17.76 10.81
N ASN A 259 37.69 18.87 10.18
CA ASN A 259 38.50 19.94 10.76
C ASN A 259 37.68 21.23 10.75
N GLY A 260 37.04 21.54 11.88
CA GLY A 260 35.96 22.52 11.94
C GLY A 260 34.77 22.05 11.11
N ASP A 261 34.34 22.89 10.16
CA ASP A 261 33.21 22.57 9.26
C ASP A 261 33.63 21.85 7.97
N ASN A 262 34.94 21.71 7.72
CA ASN A 262 35.45 21.08 6.51
C ASN A 262 35.62 19.58 6.71
N LEU A 263 35.08 18.78 5.78
CA LEU A 263 35.36 17.34 5.74
C LEU A 263 36.81 17.12 5.34
N ALA A 264 37.61 16.59 6.27
CA ALA A 264 39.04 16.35 6.09
C ALA A 264 39.32 14.96 5.52
N ASN A 265 38.52 13.96 5.89
CA ASN A 265 38.63 12.60 5.37
C ASN A 265 37.31 11.85 5.47
N ILE A 266 37.12 10.85 4.61
CA ILE A 266 35.96 9.95 4.62
C ILE A 266 36.46 8.51 4.46
N ASN A 267 35.80 7.57 5.12
CA ASN A 267 36.10 6.16 5.00
C ASN A 267 34.83 5.31 5.20
N TYR A 268 34.91 4.03 4.91
CA TYR A 268 33.82 3.07 5.11
C TYR A 268 34.32 1.82 5.82
N TYR A 269 33.53 1.31 6.74
CA TYR A 269 33.82 0.07 7.44
C TYR A 269 32.60 -0.86 7.44
N THR A 270 32.83 -2.14 7.20
CA THR A 270 31.80 -3.18 7.32
C THR A 270 32.13 -4.08 8.49
N LEU A 271 31.13 -4.28 9.33
CA LEU A 271 31.19 -5.15 10.49
C LEU A 271 30.26 -6.35 10.30
N ASN A 272 30.79 -7.56 10.40
CA ASN A 272 30.01 -8.79 10.21
C ASN A 272 29.49 -9.33 11.54
N ASP A 273 28.34 -10.00 11.54
CA ASP A 273 27.79 -10.69 12.70
C ASP A 273 27.60 -9.76 13.92
N PHE A 274 26.96 -8.61 13.73
CA PHE A 274 26.76 -7.61 14.79
C PHE A 274 25.51 -7.93 15.60
N MET A 275 25.70 -8.52 16.78
CA MET A 275 24.61 -9.05 17.60
C MET A 275 23.90 -7.95 18.38
N SER A 276 22.65 -8.20 18.76
CA SER A 276 21.84 -7.35 19.63
C SER A 276 22.50 -7.19 21.00
N GLY A 277 22.60 -5.95 21.48
CA GLY A 277 23.25 -5.60 22.74
C GLY A 277 24.78 -5.71 22.74
N GLU A 278 25.39 -6.03 21.60
CA GLU A 278 26.84 -6.20 21.50
C GLU A 278 27.57 -4.86 21.49
N GLU A 279 28.68 -4.81 22.24
CA GLU A 279 29.70 -3.78 22.15
C GLU A 279 30.91 -4.32 21.38
N ARG A 280 31.32 -3.65 20.30
CA ARG A 280 32.47 -4.08 19.51
C ARG A 280 33.52 -2.98 19.35
N PRO A 281 34.76 -3.20 19.82
CA PRO A 281 35.87 -2.30 19.53
C PRO A 281 36.33 -2.48 18.08
N ILE A 282 36.56 -1.36 17.39
CA ILE A 282 37.02 -1.29 16.02
C ILE A 282 38.30 -0.47 15.99
N SER A 283 39.32 -0.97 15.27
CA SER A 283 40.57 -0.26 15.02
C SER A 283 40.86 -0.28 13.53
N LEU A 284 40.95 0.92 12.95
CA LEU A 284 41.21 1.12 11.54
C LEU A 284 42.52 1.86 11.36
N SER A 285 43.26 1.51 10.32
CA SER A 285 44.47 2.25 9.95
C SER A 285 44.59 2.35 8.45
N TRP A 286 44.86 3.56 7.96
CA TRP A 286 45.00 3.79 6.52
C TRP A 286 46.06 4.87 6.23
N PRO A 287 46.76 4.76 5.08
CA PRO A 287 47.75 5.73 4.67
C PRO A 287 47.09 7.06 4.33
N GLY A 288 47.86 8.13 4.48
CA GLY A 288 47.43 9.49 4.14
C GLY A 288 47.91 10.51 5.15
N ASN A 289 47.93 11.78 4.76
CA ASN A 289 48.18 12.87 5.70
C ASN A 289 46.86 13.58 5.99
N ILE A 290 46.13 13.07 6.98
CA ILE A 290 44.95 13.74 7.50
C ILE A 290 45.48 14.74 8.53
N GLY A 291 45.17 16.02 8.31
CA GLY A 291 45.56 17.08 9.22
C GLY A 291 44.90 16.94 10.60
N ARG A 292 44.78 18.08 11.31
CA ARG A 292 44.04 18.10 12.57
C ARG A 292 42.58 17.69 12.33
N VAL A 293 42.07 16.77 13.15
CA VAL A 293 40.67 16.36 13.19
C VAL A 293 40.11 16.73 14.56
N ASP A 294 38.94 17.36 14.60
CA ASP A 294 38.29 17.77 15.86
C ASP A 294 36.81 17.37 15.97
N LYS A 295 36.19 16.88 14.88
CA LYS A 295 34.84 16.31 14.90
C LYS A 295 34.79 15.00 14.11
N PHE A 296 34.04 14.05 14.65
CA PHE A 296 33.85 12.70 14.12
C PHE A 296 32.36 12.44 13.94
N GLU A 297 31.98 11.91 12.78
CA GLU A 297 30.64 11.37 12.56
C GLU A 297 30.78 9.95 12.02
N ILE A 298 30.22 8.98 12.76
CA ILE A 298 30.21 7.57 12.37
C ILE A 298 28.73 7.20 12.23
N ILE A 299 28.31 6.95 11.00
CA ILE A 299 26.90 6.81 10.63
C ILE A 299 26.65 5.36 10.20
N PRO A 300 25.72 4.64 10.84
CA PRO A 300 25.37 3.28 10.43
C PRO A 300 24.67 3.30 9.07
N GLU A 301 25.07 2.38 8.19
CA GLU A 301 24.61 2.24 6.81
C GLU A 301 24.00 0.84 6.63
N ILE A 302 22.75 0.68 7.10
CA ILE A 302 22.03 -0.59 7.06
C ILE A 302 20.68 -0.39 6.36
N ASP A 303 20.42 -1.17 5.31
CA ASP A 303 19.15 -1.13 4.57
C ASP A 303 18.07 -1.90 5.34
N ILE A 304 17.48 -1.26 6.34
CA ILE A 304 16.41 -1.85 7.18
C ILE A 304 15.12 -2.15 6.40
N MET A 305 15.05 -1.84 5.11
CA MET A 305 13.92 -2.25 4.26
C MET A 305 14.08 -3.66 3.71
N ARG A 306 15.22 -4.32 3.97
CA ARG A 306 15.51 -5.70 3.59
C ARG A 306 15.24 -6.65 4.76
N ASP A 307 14.64 -7.80 4.45
CA ASP A 307 14.37 -8.84 5.46
C ASP A 307 15.56 -9.81 5.62
N ASP A 308 16.48 -9.87 4.64
CA ASP A 308 17.59 -10.82 4.57
C ASP A 308 18.85 -10.36 5.32
N ILE A 309 18.81 -9.20 5.97
CA ILE A 309 19.95 -8.64 6.72
C ILE A 309 20.02 -9.16 8.16
N TYR A 310 18.95 -9.78 8.66
CA TYR A 310 18.83 -10.15 10.07
C TYR A 310 19.29 -11.59 10.34
N ILE A 311 20.05 -11.77 11.42
CA ILE A 311 20.39 -13.10 11.96
C ILE A 311 19.25 -13.55 12.86
N LYS A 312 18.65 -14.68 12.52
CA LYS A 312 17.58 -15.27 13.33
C LYS A 312 18.14 -15.76 14.67
N TYR A 313 17.39 -15.56 15.75
CA TYR A 313 17.72 -16.15 17.03
C TYR A 313 17.61 -17.68 16.94
N GLU A 314 18.71 -18.40 17.16
CA GLU A 314 18.68 -19.85 17.31
C GLU A 314 18.00 -20.21 18.64
N GLY A 315 17.00 -21.09 18.60
CA GLY A 315 16.35 -21.64 19.81
C GLY A 315 15.12 -20.89 20.34
N GLY A 316 14.55 -19.97 19.56
CA GLY A 316 13.22 -19.41 19.85
C GLY A 316 12.14 -20.49 19.80
N ILE A 317 11.23 -20.49 20.78
CA ILE A 317 10.07 -21.38 20.86
C ILE A 317 9.30 -21.31 19.52
N GLY A 318 9.32 -22.40 18.74
CA GLY A 318 8.58 -22.51 17.48
C GLY A 318 9.39 -22.70 16.20
N GLN A 319 10.72 -22.88 16.26
CA GLN A 319 11.46 -23.38 15.09
C GLN A 319 11.68 -24.88 15.21
N GLU A 320 10.89 -25.66 14.47
CA GLU A 320 11.20 -27.06 14.22
C GLU A 320 12.55 -27.15 13.48
N LYS A 321 13.40 -28.06 13.94
CA LYS A 321 14.70 -28.37 13.34
C LYS A 321 14.55 -29.02 11.96
#